data_AF-A0A1L1VFU8-F1
#
_entry.id   AF-A0A1L1VFU8-F1
#
_cell.length_a   1.000
_cell.length_b   1.000
_cell.length_c   1.000
_cell.angle_alpha   90.00
_cell.angle_beta   90.00
_cell.angle_gamma   90.00
#
_symmetry.space_group_name_H-M   'P 1'
#
loop_
_entity.id
_entity.type
_entity.pdbx_description
1 polymer ?
#
loop_
_entity_poly.entity_id
_entity_poly.type
_entity_poly.pdbx_seq_one_letter_code
_entity_poly.pdbx_strand_id
1 'polypeptide(L)'
;AVTSCTLDFFRKVKRHCRNEFENYYHCIDRSSADYDFSICRKTQATFDKCMLDELNIERPDFGYFSRPKIHKAERPKPPPEQIQVFSDIPDDLPEDYPRQPT
;
A
#
# COMPACT_ATOMS: atom_id res chain seq x y z
N ALA A 1 1.03 10.13 9.86
CA ALA A 1 2.47 9.92 10.15
C ALA A 1 3.21 9.04 9.11
N VAL A 2 2.56 8.56 8.04
CA VAL A 2 3.24 7.71 7.04
C VAL A 2 4.21 8.54 6.18
N THR A 3 3.76 9.68 5.65
CA THR A 3 4.59 10.56 4.81
C THR A 3 5.86 11.03 5.52
N SER A 4 5.76 11.40 6.79
CA SER A 4 6.92 11.81 7.59
C SER A 4 7.93 10.68 7.78
N CYS A 5 7.46 9.45 7.98
CA CYS A 5 8.31 8.26 8.08
C CYS A 5 9.08 8.02 6.77
N THR A 6 8.39 8.06 5.63
CA THR A 6 9.00 7.89 4.30
C THR A 6 10.02 8.99 3.98
N LEU A 7 9.73 10.25 4.34
CA LEU A 7 10.68 11.35 4.13
C LEU A 7 11.94 11.20 4.98
N ASP A 8 11.81 10.76 6.23
CA ASP A 8 12.97 10.46 7.08
C ASP A 8 13.82 9.32 6.51
N PHE A 9 13.17 8.27 6.01
CA PHE A 9 13.84 7.18 5.31
C PHE A 9 14.69 7.67 4.13
N PHE A 10 14.11 8.45 3.20
CA PHE A 10 14.86 8.94 2.04
C PHE A 10 15.97 9.93 2.40
N ARG A 11 15.81 10.71 3.48
CA ARG A 11 16.89 11.56 4.00
C ARG A 11 18.08 10.73 4.49
N LYS A 12 17.82 9.62 5.19
CA LYS A 12 18.85 8.68 5.64
C LYS A 12 19.54 7.99 4.46
N VAL A 13 18.76 7.46 3.50
CA VAL A 13 19.33 6.86 2.27
C VAL A 13 20.21 7.86 1.53
N LYS A 14 19.74 9.11 1.35
CA LYS A 14 20.53 10.17 0.69
C LYS A 14 21.81 10.53 1.44
N ARG A 15 21.85 10.40 2.77
CA ARG A 15 23.03 10.71 3.57
C ARG A 15 24.07 9.58 3.52
N HIS A 16 23.64 8.33 3.57
CA HIS A 16 24.53 7.18 3.75
C HIS A 16 24.79 6.38 2.46
N CYS A 17 23.74 6.12 1.66
CA CYS A 17 23.77 5.15 0.55
C CYS A 17 23.34 5.76 -0.79
N ARG A 18 23.60 7.07 -1.00
CA ARG A 18 23.08 7.80 -2.18
C ARG A 18 23.58 7.20 -3.48
N ASN A 19 24.88 6.94 -3.59
CA ASN A 19 25.50 6.56 -4.85
C ASN A 19 25.05 5.15 -5.26
N GLU A 20 24.97 4.23 -4.30
CA GLU A 20 24.49 2.86 -4.48
C GLU A 20 23.01 2.85 -4.88
N PHE A 21 22.21 3.69 -4.23
CA PHE A 21 20.80 3.86 -4.56
C PHE A 21 20.60 4.40 -5.97
N GLU A 22 21.30 5.48 -6.35
CA GLU A 22 21.22 6.08 -7.68
C GLU A 22 21.66 5.07 -8.77
N ASN A 23 22.74 4.31 -8.53
CA ASN A 23 23.19 3.27 -9.45
C ASN A 23 22.15 2.15 -9.62
N TYR A 24 21.50 1.73 -8.54
CA TYR A 24 20.43 0.72 -8.60
C TYR A 24 19.20 1.25 -9.34
N TYR A 25 18.76 2.46 -8.99
CA TYR A 25 17.62 3.11 -9.63
C TYR A 25 17.86 3.33 -11.14
N HIS A 26 19.01 3.87 -11.53
CA HIS A 26 19.36 4.09 -12.92
C HIS A 26 19.45 2.80 -13.73
N CYS A 27 19.84 1.69 -13.09
CA CYS A 27 19.78 0.39 -13.73
C CYS A 27 18.33 0.01 -14.04
N ILE A 28 17.45 0.03 -13.03
CA ILE A 28 16.03 -0.35 -13.19
C ILE A 28 15.32 0.52 -14.24
N ASP A 29 15.58 1.82 -14.19
CA ASP A 29 14.98 2.81 -15.09
C ASP A 29 15.36 2.60 -16.56
N ARG A 30 16.53 2.02 -16.83
CA ARG A 30 17.08 1.85 -18.18
C ARG A 30 17.12 0.41 -18.67
N SER A 31 16.97 -0.58 -17.80
CA SER A 31 17.22 -1.98 -18.14
C SER A 31 16.11 -2.62 -18.96
N SER A 32 14.86 -2.19 -18.79
CA SER A 32 13.70 -2.79 -19.45
C SER A 32 12.51 -1.84 -19.43
N ALA A 33 11.60 -1.96 -20.41
CA ALA A 33 10.36 -1.16 -20.44
C ALA A 33 9.46 -1.39 -19.21
N ASP A 34 9.48 -2.59 -18.64
CA ASP A 34 8.61 -3.00 -17.52
C ASP A 34 9.28 -2.85 -16.14
N TYR A 35 10.47 -2.23 -16.07
CA TYR A 35 11.24 -2.04 -14.83
C TYR A 35 11.56 -3.36 -14.07
N ASP A 36 11.93 -4.42 -14.81
CA ASP A 36 12.26 -5.72 -14.23
C ASP A 36 13.53 -5.68 -13.35
N PHE A 37 13.41 -6.25 -12.15
CA PHE A 37 14.51 -6.36 -11.19
C PHE A 37 15.55 -7.42 -11.56
N SER A 38 15.22 -8.38 -12.43
CA SER A 38 16.10 -9.51 -12.75
C SER A 38 17.45 -9.08 -13.35
N ILE A 39 17.45 -7.96 -14.09
CA ILE A 39 18.64 -7.44 -14.79
C ILE A 39 19.60 -6.74 -13.80
N CYS A 40 19.04 -6.13 -12.75
CA CYS A 40 19.76 -5.23 -11.84
C CYS A 40 20.19 -5.89 -10.52
N ARG A 41 20.31 -7.23 -10.45
CA ARG A 41 20.67 -7.94 -9.20
C ARG A 41 22.04 -7.57 -8.65
N LYS A 42 23.00 -7.18 -9.50
CA LYS A 42 24.34 -6.75 -9.07
C LYS A 42 24.29 -5.41 -8.33
N THR A 43 23.62 -4.41 -8.90
CA THR A 43 23.45 -3.09 -8.28
C THR A 43 22.51 -3.15 -7.07
N GLN A 44 21.54 -4.07 -7.10
CA GLN A 44 20.72 -4.37 -5.93
C GLN A 44 21.57 -4.89 -4.76
N ALA A 45 22.44 -5.88 -4.98
CA ALA A 45 23.27 -6.44 -3.91
C ALA A 45 24.20 -5.40 -3.27
N THR A 46 24.74 -4.46 -4.06
CA THR A 46 25.54 -3.35 -3.54
C THR A 46 24.71 -2.37 -2.69
N PHE A 47 23.48 -2.07 -3.12
CA PHE A 47 22.59 -1.20 -2.37
C PHE A 47 22.09 -1.86 -1.08
N ASP A 48 21.63 -3.11 -1.16
CA ASP A 48 21.16 -3.89 -0.01
C ASP A 48 22.27 -4.03 1.05
N LYS A 49 23.53 -4.21 0.61
CA LYS A 49 24.69 -4.22 1.52
C LYS A 49 24.87 -2.89 2.25
N CYS A 50 24.84 -1.75 1.55
CA CYS A 50 24.96 -0.44 2.20
C CYS A 50 23.83 -0.20 3.22
N MET A 51 22.60 -0.58 2.87
CA MET A 51 21.44 -0.45 3.76
C MET A 51 21.58 -1.27 5.03
N LEU A 52 22.17 -2.46 4.93
CA LEU A 52 22.48 -3.32 6.08
C LEU A 52 23.60 -2.73 6.93
N ASP A 53 24.71 -2.30 6.31
CA ASP A 53 25.91 -1.83 7.02
C ASP A 53 25.68 -0.48 7.72
N GLU A 54 24.99 0.47 7.07
CA GLU A 54 24.84 1.86 7.58
C GLU A 54 23.54 2.10 8.35
N LEU A 55 22.44 1.46 7.94
CA LEU A 55 21.11 1.71 8.50
C LEU A 55 20.56 0.50 9.27
N ASN A 56 21.26 -0.64 9.24
CA ASN A 56 20.81 -1.91 9.83
C ASN A 56 19.42 -2.33 9.32
N ILE A 57 19.15 -2.09 8.03
CA ILE A 57 17.91 -2.46 7.36
C ILE A 57 18.20 -3.61 6.41
N GLU A 58 17.74 -4.81 6.78
CA GLU A 58 17.82 -5.99 5.92
C GLU A 58 16.66 -6.02 4.92
N ARG A 59 16.94 -6.50 3.70
CA ARG A 59 15.91 -6.75 2.71
C ARG A 59 15.02 -7.92 3.16
N PRO A 60 13.68 -7.74 3.25
CA PRO A 60 12.79 -8.80 3.69
C PRO A 60 12.78 -10.02 2.76
N ASP A 61 12.39 -11.16 3.35
CA ASP A 61 12.24 -12.43 2.66
C ASP A 61 11.08 -12.43 1.66
N PHE A 62 11.10 -13.40 0.75
CA PHE A 62 10.02 -13.58 -0.21
C PHE A 62 8.70 -13.88 0.53
N GLY A 63 7.66 -13.11 0.19
CA GLY A 63 6.34 -13.22 0.83
C GLY A 63 6.17 -12.41 2.13
N TYR A 64 7.20 -11.70 2.62
CA TYR A 64 7.09 -10.85 3.81
C TYR A 64 5.92 -9.85 3.74
N PHE A 65 5.70 -9.26 2.58
CA PHE A 65 4.65 -8.27 2.34
C PHE A 65 3.26 -8.89 2.12
N SER A 66 3.19 -10.19 1.82
CA SER A 66 1.93 -10.92 1.64
C SER A 66 1.33 -11.41 2.96
N ARG A 67 2.11 -11.38 4.05
CA ARG A 67 1.64 -11.80 5.39
C ARG A 67 0.77 -10.71 6.01
N PRO A 68 -0.39 -11.06 6.62
CA PRO A 68 -1.24 -10.08 7.28
C PRO A 68 -0.50 -9.42 8.45
N LYS A 69 -0.46 -8.08 8.46
CA LYS A 69 0.13 -7.31 9.57
C LYS A 69 -0.99 -6.82 10.49
N ILE A 70 -1.03 -7.39 11.70
CA ILE A 70 -2.01 -7.01 12.71
C ILE A 70 -1.51 -5.74 13.41
N HIS A 71 -2.17 -4.61 13.16
CA HIS A 71 -1.83 -3.33 13.76
C HIS A 71 -2.66 -3.06 15.01
N LYS A 72 -1.99 -2.66 16.10
CA LYS A 72 -2.67 -2.11 17.28
C LYS A 72 -2.99 -0.64 17.01
N ALA A 73 -4.26 -0.27 17.15
CA ALA A 73 -4.71 1.11 17.02
C ALA A 73 -5.48 1.52 18.28
N GLU A 74 -5.25 2.74 18.75
CA GLU A 74 -5.98 3.33 19.88
C GLU A 74 -7.35 3.86 19.46
N ARG A 75 -7.52 4.17 18.16
CA ARG A 75 -8.80 4.64 17.61
C ARG A 75 -9.87 3.56 17.80
N PRO A 76 -11.09 3.93 18.25
CA PRO A 76 -12.19 2.98 18.36
C PRO A 76 -12.53 2.36 17.00
N LYS A 77 -13.06 1.15 17.02
CA LYS A 77 -13.54 0.49 15.81
C LYS A 77 -14.65 1.34 15.17
N PRO A 78 -14.68 1.45 13.83
CA PRO A 78 -15.79 2.12 13.16
C PRO A 78 -17.12 1.40 13.49
N PRO A 79 -18.24 2.13 13.50
CA PRO A 79 -19.55 1.52 13.68
C PRO A 79 -19.81 0.51 12.55
N PRO A 80 -20.60 -0.55 12.80
CA PRO A 80 -20.93 -1.52 11.77
C PRO A 80 -21.63 -0.83 10.59
N GLU A 81 -21.31 -1.29 9.38
CA GLU A 81 -22.00 -0.82 8.18
C GLU A 81 -23.49 -1.12 8.31
N GLN A 82 -24.32 -0.11 8.05
CA GLN A 82 -25.76 -0.27 8.06
C GLN A 82 -26.15 -1.01 6.77
N ILE A 83 -26.61 -2.24 6.92
CA ILE A 83 -27.20 -2.98 5.80
C ILE A 83 -28.47 -2.24 5.40
N GLN A 84 -28.53 -1.76 4.16
CA GLN A 84 -29.77 -1.20 3.62
C GLN A 84 -30.73 -2.37 3.40
N VAL A 85 -31.64 -2.56 4.35
CA VAL A 85 -32.74 -3.51 4.22
C VAL A 85 -33.84 -2.79 3.47
N PHE A 86 -34.01 -3.14 2.20
CA PHE A 86 -35.18 -2.74 1.43
C PHE A 86 -36.30 -3.73 1.71
N SER A 87 -37.53 -3.26 1.90
CA SER A 87 -38.69 -4.14 1.95
C SER A 87 -38.96 -4.70 0.55
N ASP A 88 -39.28 -5.99 0.47
CA ASP A 88 -39.76 -6.61 -0.79
C ASP A 88 -41.16 -6.08 -1.18
N ILE A 89 -41.86 -5.46 -0.23
CA ILE A 89 -43.19 -4.92 -0.38
C ILE A 89 -43.07 -3.41 -0.61
N PRO A 90 -43.60 -2.86 -1.72
CA PRO A 90 -43.71 -1.42 -1.89
C PRO A 90 -44.67 -0.84 -0.83
N ASP A 91 -44.42 0.39 -0.40
CA ASP A 91 -45.34 1.07 0.52
C ASP A 91 -46.77 1.11 -0.06
N ASP A 92 -47.76 1.00 0.83
CA ASP A 92 -49.16 1.10 0.44
C ASP A 92 -49.42 2.44 -0.26
N LEU A 93 -50.18 2.38 -1.35
CA LEU A 93 -50.62 3.59 -2.04
C LEU A 93 -51.55 4.41 -1.13
N PRO A 94 -51.52 5.75 -1.21
CA PRO A 94 -52.46 6.59 -0.48
C PRO A 94 -53.91 6.19 -0.74
N GLU A 95 -54.79 6.36 0.25
CA GLU A 95 -56.22 6.01 0.10
C GLU A 95 -56.93 6.75 -1.05
N ASP A 96 -56.44 7.93 -1.39
CA ASP A 96 -56.93 8.77 -2.50
C ASP A 96 -56.32 8.39 -3.87
N TYR A 97 -55.53 7.31 -3.93
CA TYR A 97 -54.95 6.85 -5.18
C TYR A 97 -56.05 6.30 -6.11
N PRO A 98 -56.11 6.73 -7.39
CA PRO A 98 -57.17 6.32 -8.29
C PRO A 98 -57.14 4.80 -8.51
N ARG A 99 -58.17 4.12 -8.03
CA ARG A 99 -58.41 2.69 -8.27
C ARG A 99 -59.24 2.53 -9.53
N GLN A 100 -58.88 1.57 -10.39
CA GLN A 100 -59.70 1.28 -11.56
C GLN A 100 -61.10 0.81 -11.12
N PRO A 101 -62.18 1.32 -11.73
CA PRO A 101 -63.52 0.86 -11.40
C PRO A 101 -63.67 -0.63 -11.77
N THR A 102 -64.13 -1.42 -10.81
CA THR A 102 -64.47 -2.85 -10.99
C THR A 102 -65.75 -3.04 -11.78
#